data_AF-A0A147I3I9-F1
#
_entry.id   AF-A0A147I3I9-F1
#
_cell.length_a   1.000
_cell.length_b   1.000
_cell.length_c   1.000
_cell.angle_alpha   90.00
_cell.angle_beta   90.00
_cell.angle_gamma   90.00
#
_symmetry.space_group_name_H-M   'P 1'
#
loop_
_entity.id
_entity.type
_entity.pdbx_description
1 polymer ?
#
loop_
_entity_poly.entity_id
_entity_poly.type
_entity_poly.pdbx_seq_one_letter_code
_entity_poly.pdbx_strand_id
1 'polypeptide(L)'
;MQVLAIIVERIARSGVSPCYEEIGRLMVPPISKTRVKQHVDKLVYFDRVLDREAGAQRASRIRDLDRCREMIENELGERGWFHARPLGPLIAPAPCTIEQLPVIPPFEHLPGPD
;
A
#
# COMPACT_ATOMS: atom_id res chain seq x y z
N MET A 1 -0.73 -8.96 3.76
CA MET A 1 -1.10 -7.56 3.50
C MET A 1 -2.10 -7.37 2.36
N GLN A 2 -1.92 -7.97 1.16
CA GLN A 2 -2.94 -7.88 0.09
C GLN A 2 -4.35 -8.35 0.52
N VAL A 3 -4.44 -9.42 1.34
CA VAL A 3 -5.71 -9.89 1.92
C VAL A 3 -6.42 -8.80 2.74
N LEU A 4 -5.67 -8.04 3.55
CA LEU A 4 -6.22 -6.96 4.37
C LEU A 4 -6.77 -5.84 3.48
N ALA A 5 -6.00 -5.43 2.46
CA ALA A 5 -6.43 -4.40 1.52
C ALA A 5 -7.73 -4.79 0.79
N ILE A 6 -7.85 -6.03 0.31
CA ILE A 6 -9.06 -6.54 -0.35
C ILE A 6 -10.27 -6.51 0.59
N ILE A 7 -10.09 -6.91 1.86
CA ILE A 7 -11.15 -6.90 2.87
C ILE A 7 -11.59 -5.46 3.16
N VAL A 8 -10.63 -4.56 3.40
CA VAL A 8 -10.88 -3.15 3.72
C VAL A 8 -11.59 -2.45 2.57
N GLU A 9 -11.10 -2.59 1.35
CA GLU A 9 -11.71 -1.98 0.15
C GLU A 9 -13.15 -2.48 -0.04
N ARG A 10 -13.37 -3.79 0.11
CA ARG A 10 -14.70 -4.38 -0.09
C ARG A 10 -15.69 -3.90 0.96
N ILE A 11 -15.31 -3.90 2.23
CA ILE A 11 -16.16 -3.41 3.32
C ILE A 11 -16.42 -1.91 3.16
N ALA A 12 -15.41 -1.11 2.80
CA ALA A 12 -15.59 0.32 2.57
C ALA A 12 -16.53 0.63 1.39
N ARG A 13 -16.45 -0.15 0.30
CA ARG A 13 -17.27 0.09 -0.91
C ARG A 13 -18.69 -0.46 -0.80
N SER A 14 -18.87 -1.61 -0.16
CA SER A 14 -20.14 -2.35 -0.20
C SER A 14 -20.78 -2.59 1.17
N GLY A 15 -20.09 -2.27 2.26
CA GLY A 15 -20.55 -2.55 3.63
C GLY A 15 -20.53 -4.04 4.01
N VAL A 16 -20.15 -4.93 3.07
CA VAL A 16 -20.20 -6.38 3.25
C VAL A 16 -18.79 -6.97 3.24
N SER A 17 -18.50 -7.84 4.20
CA SER A 17 -17.25 -8.60 4.24
C SER A 17 -17.20 -9.61 3.06
N PRO A 18 -16.12 -9.66 2.29
CA PRO A 18 -15.94 -10.68 1.26
C PRO A 18 -15.79 -12.07 1.90
N CYS A 19 -16.17 -13.10 1.16
CA CYS A 19 -15.87 -14.48 1.54
C CYS A 19 -14.43 -14.87 1.14
N TYR A 20 -13.93 -15.96 1.71
CA TYR A 20 -12.57 -16.41 1.43
C TYR A 20 -12.29 -16.79 -0.02
N GLU A 21 -13.30 -17.28 -0.73
CA GLU A 21 -13.16 -17.62 -2.15
C GLU A 21 -13.06 -16.36 -3.01
N GLU A 22 -13.83 -15.31 -2.69
CA GLU A 22 -13.74 -14.00 -3.34
C GLU A 22 -12.36 -13.38 -3.11
N ILE A 23 -11.86 -13.41 -1.87
CA ILE A 23 -10.51 -12.89 -1.54
C ILE A 23 -9.44 -13.66 -2.33
N GLY A 24 -9.50 -14.99 -2.33
CA GLY A 24 -8.52 -15.83 -3.00
C GLY A 24 -8.46 -15.59 -4.51
N ARG A 25 -9.61 -15.32 -5.15
CA ARG A 25 -9.70 -14.98 -6.57
C ARG A 25 -9.16 -13.59 -6.91
N LEU A 26 -9.31 -12.62 -6.01
CA LEU A 26 -8.84 -11.24 -6.20
C LEU A 26 -7.33 -11.08 -5.98
N MET A 27 -6.65 -12.09 -5.43
CA MET A 27 -5.21 -12.06 -5.23
C MET A 27 -4.43 -12.37 -6.50
N VAL A 28 -3.23 -11.81 -6.59
CA VAL A 28 -2.28 -12.05 -7.69
C VAL A 28 -0.93 -12.48 -7.11
N PRO A 29 -0.52 -13.76 -7.27
CA PRO A 29 -1.27 -14.85 -7.88
C PRO A 29 -2.49 -15.28 -7.04
N PRO A 30 -3.52 -15.90 -7.65
CA PRO A 30 -4.67 -16.42 -6.91
C PRO A 30 -4.24 -17.45 -5.87
N ILE A 31 -4.87 -17.42 -4.70
CA ILE A 31 -4.56 -18.35 -3.61
C ILE A 31 -5.78 -19.15 -3.16
N SER A 32 -5.53 -20.33 -2.59
CA SER A 32 -6.59 -21.21 -2.09
C SER A 32 -7.27 -20.63 -0.85
N LYS A 33 -8.53 -21.02 -0.64
CA LYS A 33 -9.35 -20.69 0.53
C LYS A 33 -8.63 -20.95 1.86
N THR A 34 -7.89 -22.05 1.96
CA THR A 34 -7.13 -22.43 3.16
C THR A 34 -6.03 -21.41 3.46
N ARG A 35 -5.31 -20.95 2.43
CA ARG A 35 -4.25 -19.96 2.57
C ARG A 35 -4.82 -18.58 2.90
N VAL A 36 -5.95 -18.20 2.31
CA VAL A 36 -6.70 -16.99 2.69
C VAL A 36 -7.09 -17.06 4.18
N LYS A 37 -7.64 -18.19 4.63
CA LYS A 37 -8.03 -18.39 6.03
C LYS A 37 -6.83 -18.19 6.97
N GLN A 38 -5.67 -18.78 6.67
CA GLN A 38 -4.45 -18.57 7.45
C GLN A 38 -4.04 -17.09 7.52
N HIS A 39 -4.16 -16.34 6.41
CA HIS A 39 -3.86 -14.92 6.41
C HIS A 39 -4.87 -14.11 7.24
N VAL A 40 -6.16 -14.43 7.14
CA VAL A 40 -7.21 -13.77 7.94
C VAL A 40 -7.05 -14.09 9.42
N ASP A 41 -6.79 -15.35 9.77
CA ASP A 41 -6.54 -15.77 11.15
C ASP A 41 -5.34 -15.01 11.72
N LYS A 42 -4.27 -14.78 10.93
CA LYS A 42 -3.15 -13.93 11.38
C LYS A 42 -3.58 -12.50 11.71
N LEU A 43 -4.40 -11.89 10.85
CA LEU A 43 -4.91 -10.53 11.03
C LEU A 43 -5.85 -10.40 12.25
N VAL A 44 -6.57 -11.47 12.59
CA VAL A 44 -7.45 -11.52 13.77
C VAL A 44 -6.65 -11.74 15.06
N TYR A 45 -5.77 -12.75 15.09
CA TYR A 45 -5.10 -13.18 16.32
C TYR A 45 -3.87 -12.35 16.68
N PHE A 46 -3.02 -12.03 15.69
CA PHE A 46 -1.76 -11.33 15.95
C PHE A 46 -1.94 -9.81 15.87
N ASP A 47 -2.55 -9.34 14.79
CA ASP A 47 -2.64 -7.91 14.53
C ASP A 47 -3.87 -7.24 15.18
N ARG A 48 -4.86 -8.04 15.59
CA ARG A 48 -6.12 -7.61 16.27
C ARG A 48 -6.88 -6.49 15.55
N VAL A 49 -6.67 -6.33 14.25
CA VAL A 49 -7.29 -5.29 13.40
C VAL A 49 -8.64 -5.73 12.84
N LEU A 50 -8.87 -7.04 12.74
CA LEU A 50 -10.13 -7.63 12.34
C LEU A 50 -10.78 -8.33 13.52
N ASP A 51 -12.06 -8.07 13.72
CA ASP A 51 -12.92 -8.84 14.60
C ASP A 51 -13.74 -9.85 13.79
N ARG A 52 -14.01 -11.00 14.37
CA ARG A 52 -14.72 -12.07 13.69
C ARG A 52 -15.71 -12.74 14.62
N GLU A 53 -16.97 -12.78 14.19
CA GLU A 53 -17.97 -13.62 14.85
C GLU A 53 -17.70 -15.10 14.55
N ALA A 54 -17.66 -15.91 15.61
CA ALA A 54 -17.44 -17.35 15.51
C ALA A 54 -18.52 -18.01 14.63
N GLY A 55 -18.09 -18.77 13.61
CA GLY A 55 -18.98 -19.48 12.69
C GLY A 55 -19.37 -18.70 11.42
N ALA A 56 -19.08 -17.41 11.32
CA ALA A 56 -19.45 -16.63 10.14
C ALA A 56 -18.41 -16.72 9.02
N GLN A 57 -18.86 -17.09 7.81
CA GLN A 57 -18.07 -16.99 6.58
C GLN A 57 -17.99 -15.54 6.04
N ARG A 58 -18.88 -14.64 6.49
CA ARG A 58 -19.02 -13.25 6.00
C ARG A 58 -19.19 -12.19 7.11
N ALA A 59 -18.79 -12.45 8.35
CA ALA A 59 -18.87 -11.47 9.43
C ALA A 59 -17.49 -11.12 9.99
N SER A 60 -16.60 -10.65 9.11
CA SER A 60 -15.38 -9.96 9.54
C SER A 60 -15.73 -8.47 9.67
N ARG A 61 -15.56 -7.91 10.87
CA ARG A 61 -15.70 -6.48 11.11
C ARG A 61 -14.31 -5.86 11.25
N ILE A 62 -14.12 -4.70 10.64
CA ILE A 62 -12.89 -3.93 10.85
C ILE A 62 -13.00 -3.28 12.21
N ARG A 63 -12.09 -3.60 13.13
CA ARG A 63 -12.08 -3.01 14.47
C ARG A 63 -11.46 -1.63 14.46
N ASP A 64 -10.35 -1.49 13.71
CA ASP A 64 -9.56 -0.26 13.64
C ASP A 64 -9.17 0.00 12.18
N LEU A 65 -9.90 0.92 11.54
CA LEU A 65 -9.72 1.23 10.13
C LEU A 65 -8.43 2.01 9.88
N ASP A 66 -8.07 2.92 10.78
CA ASP A 66 -6.89 3.77 10.63
C ASP A 66 -5.61 2.93 10.77
N ARG A 67 -5.59 1.99 11.71
CA ARG A 67 -4.50 1.03 11.81
C ARG A 67 -4.43 0.10 10.60
N CYS A 68 -5.57 -0.33 10.04
CA CYS A 68 -5.57 -1.10 8.80
C CYS A 68 -4.93 -0.31 7.65
N ARG A 69 -5.24 0.98 7.53
CA ARG A 69 -4.67 1.86 6.51
C ARG A 69 -3.17 2.04 6.71
N GLU A 70 -2.73 2.35 7.93
CA GLU A 70 -1.32 2.51 8.25
C GLU A 70 -0.51 1.24 7.91
N MET A 71 -1.05 0.05 8.23
CA MET A 71 -0.39 -1.20 7.88
C MET A 71 -0.30 -1.40 6.36
N ILE A 72 -1.36 -1.07 5.62
CA ILE A 72 -1.36 -1.15 4.14
C ILE A 72 -0.34 -0.17 3.56
N GLU A 73 -0.33 1.07 4.04
CA GLU A 73 0.61 2.12 3.60
C GLU A 73 2.06 1.75 3.91
N ASN A 74 2.35 1.23 5.11
CA ASN A 74 3.69 0.76 5.47
C ASN A 74 4.16 -0.37 4.56
N GLU A 75 3.33 -1.38 4.29
CA GLU A 75 3.70 -2.48 3.38
C GLU A 75 3.89 -1.99 1.94
N LEU A 76 3.05 -1.09 1.46
CA LEU A 76 3.22 -0.48 0.14
C LEU A 76 4.49 0.37 0.07
N GLY A 77 4.83 1.06 1.16
CA GLY A 77 6.08 1.81 1.31
C GLY A 77 7.32 0.92 1.25
N GLU A 78 7.36 -0.18 2.00
CA GLU A 78 8.46 -1.17 1.97
C GLU A 78 8.67 -1.78 0.57
N ARG A 79 7.59 -1.91 -0.20
CA ARG A 79 7.64 -2.40 -1.59
C ARG A 79 7.95 -1.31 -2.62
N GLY A 80 8.11 -0.05 -2.18
CA GLY A 80 8.41 1.10 -3.03
C GLY A 80 7.21 1.71 -3.77
N TRP A 81 5.99 1.27 -3.48
CA TRP A 81 4.76 1.73 -4.15
C TRP A 81 4.18 3.00 -3.53
N PHE A 82 4.62 3.38 -2.32
CA PHE A 82 4.14 4.56 -1.61
C PHE A 82 5.32 5.38 -1.08
N HIS A 83 5.56 6.56 -1.66
CA HIS A 83 6.52 7.55 -1.15
C HIS A 83 5.79 8.84 -0.83
N ALA A 84 5.19 8.88 0.36
CA ALA A 84 4.80 10.12 1.03
C ALA A 84 5.23 10.14 2.50
N ARG A 85 6.21 9.32 2.90
CA ARG A 85 6.99 9.65 4.11
C ARG A 85 7.84 10.87 3.75
N PRO A 86 7.91 11.91 4.61
CA PRO A 86 8.79 13.03 4.35
C PRO A 86 10.19 12.45 4.12
N LEU A 87 10.80 12.78 2.98
CA LEU A 87 12.17 12.42 2.64
C LEU A 87 13.19 12.97 3.66
N GLY A 88 12.75 13.66 4.71
CA GLY A 88 13.56 14.25 5.76
C GLY A 88 14.68 13.36 6.33
N PRO A 89 14.49 12.04 6.53
CA PRO A 89 15.57 11.16 6.99
C PRO A 89 16.54 10.72 5.87
N LEU A 90 16.13 10.80 4.61
CA LEU A 90 16.92 10.41 3.42
C LEU A 90 17.60 11.61 2.75
N ILE A 91 17.09 12.80 2.98
CA ILE A 91 17.74 14.07 2.64
C ILE A 91 18.82 14.27 3.68
N ALA A 92 20.07 14.00 3.31
CA ALA A 92 21.21 14.51 4.06
C ALA A 92 20.98 16.01 4.31
N PRO A 93 21.33 16.57 5.48
CA PRO A 93 20.99 17.95 5.87
C PRO A 93 21.47 19.05 4.91
N ALA A 94 22.23 18.71 3.87
CA ALA A 94 22.50 19.55 2.71
C ALA A 94 22.44 18.72 1.41
N PRO A 95 21.29 18.60 0.72
CA PRO A 95 21.20 17.87 -0.55
C PRO A 95 21.81 18.65 -1.73
N CYS A 96 22.29 19.88 -1.50
CA CYS A 96 22.84 20.74 -2.53
C CYS A 96 24.08 21.51 -2.01
N THR A 97 25.19 20.82 -1.78
CA THR A 97 26.53 21.45 -1.83
C THR A 97 27.12 21.29 -3.23
N ILE A 98 26.32 21.51 -4.27
CA ILE A 98 26.87 21.82 -5.60
C ILE A 98 27.01 23.33 -5.61
N GLU A 99 28.11 23.81 -5.03
CA GLU A 99 28.59 25.12 -5.42
C GLU A 99 28.91 25.02 -6.92
N GLN A 100 28.22 25.83 -7.70
CA GLN A 100 28.39 26.02 -9.14
C GLN A 100 27.80 24.90 -10.03
N LEU A 101 26.55 25.12 -10.45
CA LEU A 101 26.05 24.57 -11.71
C LEU A 101 27.03 24.96 -12.83
N PRO A 102 27.43 24.03 -13.73
CA PRO A 102 28.25 24.40 -14.87
C PRO A 102 27.46 25.42 -15.71
N VAL A 103 28.04 26.61 -15.86
CA VAL A 103 27.46 27.66 -16.71
C VAL A 103 27.54 27.16 -18.15
N ILE A 104 26.39 26.76 -18.70
CA ILE A 104 26.26 26.43 -20.11
C ILE A 104 26.27 27.76 -20.87
N PRO A 105 27.18 27.97 -21.84
CA PRO A 105 27.15 29.18 -22.65
C PRO A 105 25.82 29.25 -23.43
N PRO A 106 25.21 30.44 -23.57
CA PRO A 106 24.02 30.58 -24.41
C PRO A 106 24.38 30.14 -25.83
N PHE A 107 23.56 29.25 -26.41
CA PHE A 107 23.71 28.82 -27.79
C PHE A 107 23.75 30.06 -28.70
N GLU A 108 24.86 30.29 -29.37
CA GLU A 108 24.94 31.27 -30.45
C GLU A 108 23.92 30.89 -31.52
N HIS A 109 23.09 31.86 -31.89
CA HIS A 109 22.06 31.74 -32.89
C HIS A 109 22.70 31.28 -34.21
N LEU A 110 22.41 30.06 -34.66
CA LEU A 110 22.77 29.65 -36.03
C LEU A 110 22.01 30.55 -37.00
N PRO A 111 22.67 31.25 -37.94
CA PRO A 111 21.97 32.05 -38.93
C PRO A 111 21.06 31.14 -39.76
N GLY A 112 19.79 31.53 -39.88
CA GLY A 112 18.82 30.82 -40.71
C GLY A 112 19.27 30.78 -42.17
N PRO A 113 18.91 29.73 -42.93
CA PRO A 113 19.23 29.66 -44.35
C PRO A 113 18.38 30.69 -45.13
N ASP A 114 19.04 31.51 -45.94
CA ASP A 114 18.43 32.35 -46.98
C ASP A 114 17.72 31.52 -48.06
#